data_AF-T2KJ24-F1
#
_entry.id   AF-T2KJ24-F1
#
_cell.length_a   1.000
_cell.length_b   1.000
_cell.length_c   1.000
_cell.angle_alpha   90.00
_cell.angle_beta   90.00
_cell.angle_gamma   90.00
#
_symmetry.space_group_name_H-M   'P 1'
#
loop_
_entity.id
_entity.type
_entity.pdbx_description
1 polymer ?
#
loop_
_entity_poly.entity_id
_entity_poly.type
_entity_poly.pdbx_seq_one_letter_code
_entity_poly.pdbx_strand_id
1 'polypeptide(L)'
;MERKIITTADGSSTIYLPDLDETYHSRHGAIQEAIHVFIKSGLEFWLSKNPESHHLNILEIGFGTGLNAFLTCLQAEELQCNIAYTGVEAYPVSQADLEHINYANEISSGTQESVFKKLHAVDWEILQDITSRFKILKQEKTFADITDEAIHDLIYFDAFGPRVQPELWGESVFNIMIKALKPGGILVTYSAQGNARRAMQAVGFLVERIPGPPGKREMLRARKPF
;
A
#
# COMPACT_ATOMS: atom_id res chain seq x y z
N MET A 1 13.06 16.59 -8.77
CA MET A 1 12.84 16.89 -7.34
C MET A 1 13.98 16.26 -6.55
N GLU A 2 14.61 17.00 -5.64
CA GLU A 2 15.68 16.44 -4.80
C GLU A 2 15.10 15.34 -3.89
N ARG A 3 15.83 14.22 -3.72
CA ARG A 3 15.45 13.11 -2.85
C ARG A 3 16.55 12.89 -1.81
N LYS A 4 16.17 12.73 -0.54
CA LYS A 4 17.11 12.48 0.57
C LYS A 4 16.70 11.23 1.33
N ILE A 5 17.62 10.31 1.52
CA ILE A 5 17.38 9.14 2.36
C ILE A 5 17.57 9.54 3.82
N ILE A 6 16.57 9.26 4.64
CA ILE A 6 16.61 9.49 6.09
C ILE A 6 16.21 8.22 6.85
N THR A 7 16.72 8.07 8.06
CA THR A 7 16.35 6.97 8.96
C THR A 7 15.14 7.38 9.80
N THR A 8 14.15 6.49 9.91
CA THR A 8 12.96 6.67 10.75
C THR A 8 13.20 6.12 12.17
N ALA A 9 12.27 6.36 13.09
CA ALA A 9 12.44 5.96 14.50
C ALA A 9 12.50 4.44 14.73
N ASP A 10 12.07 3.62 13.76
CA ASP A 10 12.15 2.15 13.84
C ASP A 10 13.40 1.57 13.17
N GLY A 11 14.34 2.41 12.73
CA GLY A 11 15.58 2.01 12.05
C GLY A 11 15.46 1.90 10.53
N SER A 12 14.25 1.89 9.98
CA SER A 12 14.03 1.80 8.54
C SER A 12 14.30 3.11 7.79
N SER A 13 14.74 2.99 6.55
CA SER A 13 14.94 4.11 5.62
C SER A 13 13.62 4.63 5.05
N THR A 14 13.53 5.93 4.82
CA THR A 14 12.48 6.54 3.99
C THR A 14 13.09 7.62 3.08
N ILE A 15 12.38 7.93 2.00
CA ILE A 15 12.74 9.01 1.08
C ILE A 15 12.04 10.28 1.54
N TYR A 16 12.81 11.32 1.82
CA TYR A 16 12.34 12.67 2.09
C TYR A 16 12.42 13.52 0.82
N LEU A 17 11.33 14.25 0.55
CA LEU A 17 11.19 15.20 -0.55
C LEU A 17 11.19 16.62 0.04
N PRO A 18 12.35 17.34 0.03
CA PRO A 18 12.46 18.66 0.64
C PRO A 18 11.49 19.69 0.05
N ASP A 19 11.26 19.62 -1.26
CA ASP A 19 10.39 20.56 -1.98
C ASP A 19 8.91 20.47 -1.54
N LEU A 20 8.50 19.32 -0.96
CA LEU A 20 7.13 19.07 -0.47
C LEU A 20 7.04 19.08 1.06
N ASP A 21 8.20 19.11 1.73
CA ASP A 21 8.35 18.77 3.15
C ASP A 21 7.57 17.49 3.50
N GLU A 22 7.81 16.42 2.74
CA GLU A 22 7.05 15.16 2.84
C GLU A 22 7.97 13.95 2.76
N THR A 23 7.60 12.86 3.43
CA THR A 23 8.32 11.58 3.38
C THR A 23 7.45 10.50 2.74
N TYR A 24 8.07 9.53 2.06
CA TYR A 24 7.35 8.37 1.50
C TYR A 24 6.68 7.53 2.59
N HIS A 25 7.25 7.54 3.79
CA HIS A 25 6.75 6.81 4.97
C HIS A 25 6.86 7.66 6.22
N SER A 26 6.11 7.34 7.26
CA SER A 26 6.17 8.04 8.55
C SER A 26 7.59 8.07 9.14
N ARG A 27 8.00 9.25 9.63
CA ARG A 27 9.25 9.41 10.42
C ARG A 27 9.22 8.64 11.75
N HIS A 28 8.03 8.28 12.25
CA HIS A 28 7.87 7.48 13.48
C HIS A 28 8.17 5.99 13.27
N GLY A 29 8.40 5.55 12.03
CA GLY A 29 8.74 4.18 11.68
C GLY A 29 7.99 3.74 10.43
N ALA A 30 8.72 3.50 9.34
CA ALA A 30 8.09 3.09 8.08
C ALA A 30 7.51 1.67 8.17
N ILE A 31 8.31 0.74 8.71
CA ILE A 31 7.93 -0.67 8.83
C ILE A 31 6.79 -0.83 9.83
N GLN A 32 6.88 -0.16 10.99
CA GLN A 32 5.83 -0.25 12.01
C GLN A 32 4.49 0.30 11.51
N GLU A 33 4.50 1.42 10.78
CA GLU A 33 3.29 1.97 10.17
C GLU A 33 2.72 1.01 9.11
N ALA A 34 3.54 0.50 8.20
CA ALA A 34 3.11 -0.41 7.15
C ALA A 34 2.51 -1.72 7.71
N ILE A 35 3.15 -2.31 8.73
CA ILE A 35 2.64 -3.50 9.42
C ILE A 35 1.28 -3.20 10.07
N HIS A 36 1.13 -2.07 10.75
CA HIS A 36 -0.13 -1.74 11.44
C HIS A 36 -1.27 -1.46 10.45
N VAL A 37 -1.01 -0.62 9.44
CA VAL A 37 -2.02 -0.09 8.52
C VAL A 37 -2.41 -1.13 7.48
N PHE A 38 -1.43 -1.72 6.80
CA PHE A 38 -1.68 -2.53 5.60
C PHE A 38 -1.72 -4.02 5.91
N ILE A 39 -0.78 -4.53 6.71
CA ILE A 39 -0.73 -5.96 7.04
C ILE A 39 -1.82 -6.33 8.06
N LYS A 40 -1.80 -5.76 9.26
CA LYS A 40 -2.74 -6.11 10.34
C LYS A 40 -4.16 -5.63 10.06
N SER A 41 -4.30 -4.35 9.71
CA SER A 41 -5.63 -3.74 9.53
C SER A 41 -6.25 -4.01 8.16
N GLY A 42 -5.44 -4.43 7.18
CA GLY A 42 -5.83 -4.78 5.82
C GLY A 42 -5.80 -6.30 5.58
N LEU A 43 -4.63 -6.86 5.27
CA LEU A 43 -4.46 -8.26 4.85
C LEU A 43 -4.99 -9.27 5.88
N GLU A 44 -4.47 -9.25 7.10
CA GLU A 44 -4.88 -10.16 8.18
C GLU A 44 -6.35 -9.97 8.52
N PHE A 45 -6.82 -8.72 8.56
CA PHE A 45 -8.24 -8.43 8.78
C PHE A 45 -9.12 -9.05 7.68
N TRP A 46 -8.76 -8.88 6.41
CA TRP A 46 -9.53 -9.47 5.30
C TRP A 46 -9.58 -10.99 5.40
N LEU A 47 -8.44 -11.63 5.66
CA LEU A 47 -8.36 -13.08 5.82
C LEU A 47 -9.20 -13.55 7.02
N SER A 48 -9.21 -12.81 8.13
CA SER A 48 -10.06 -13.12 9.29
C SER A 48 -11.56 -13.07 8.99
N LYS A 49 -11.97 -12.31 7.95
CA LYS A 49 -13.37 -12.24 7.50
C LYS A 49 -13.69 -13.23 6.38
N ASN A 50 -12.68 -13.81 5.75
CA ASN A 50 -12.79 -14.75 4.65
C ASN A 50 -11.90 -15.98 4.91
N PRO A 51 -12.16 -16.77 5.98
CA PRO A 51 -11.26 -17.84 6.42
C PRO A 51 -11.10 -18.98 5.39
N GLU A 52 -12.07 -19.15 4.50
CA GLU A 52 -12.04 -20.16 3.43
C GLU A 52 -11.28 -19.66 2.17
N SER A 53 -10.90 -18.38 2.12
CA SER A 53 -10.21 -17.80 0.97
C SER A 53 -8.71 -17.96 1.10
N HIS A 54 -8.12 -18.70 0.15
CA HIS A 54 -6.67 -18.84 0.00
C HIS A 54 -6.10 -18.02 -1.18
N HIS A 55 -6.93 -17.19 -1.80
CA HIS A 55 -6.56 -16.33 -2.92
C HIS A 55 -7.03 -14.91 -2.65
N LEU A 56 -6.19 -13.93 -2.93
CA LEU A 56 -6.47 -12.53 -2.67
C LEU A 56 -5.87 -11.65 -3.77
N ASN A 57 -6.69 -10.76 -4.33
CA ASN A 57 -6.23 -9.71 -5.22
C ASN A 57 -6.07 -8.40 -4.45
N ILE A 58 -4.87 -7.84 -4.44
CA ILE A 58 -4.56 -6.57 -3.77
C ILE A 58 -4.23 -5.51 -4.82
N LEU A 59 -4.78 -4.32 -4.64
CA LEU A 59 -4.38 -3.11 -5.35
C LEU A 59 -3.73 -2.13 -4.39
N GLU A 60 -2.50 -1.70 -4.68
CA GLU A 60 -1.82 -0.62 -3.99
C GLU A 60 -1.82 0.65 -4.84
N ILE A 61 -2.22 1.74 -4.19
CA ILE A 61 -2.21 3.09 -4.74
C ILE A 61 -1.00 3.80 -4.16
N GLY A 62 0.04 3.99 -4.98
CA GLY A 62 1.34 4.50 -4.55
C GLY A 62 2.31 3.37 -4.23
N PHE A 63 2.83 2.68 -5.25
CA PHE A 63 3.81 1.60 -5.05
C PHE A 63 5.09 2.08 -4.33
N GLY A 64 5.52 3.32 -4.59
CA GLY A 64 6.60 3.98 -3.87
C GLY A 64 7.88 3.15 -3.78
N THR A 65 8.35 2.92 -2.55
CA THR A 65 9.58 2.16 -2.27
C THR A 65 9.38 0.64 -2.27
N GLY A 66 8.17 0.15 -2.55
CA GLY A 66 7.84 -1.28 -2.54
C GLY A 66 7.71 -1.90 -1.15
N LEU A 67 7.65 -1.10 -0.07
CA LEU A 67 7.60 -1.59 1.30
C LEU A 67 6.38 -2.49 1.56
N ASN A 68 5.17 -2.02 1.21
CA ASN A 68 3.94 -2.77 1.48
C ASN A 68 3.90 -4.05 0.64
N ALA A 69 4.32 -3.98 -0.62
CA ALA A 69 4.42 -5.15 -1.50
C ALA A 69 5.43 -6.18 -0.95
N PHE A 70 6.58 -5.73 -0.45
CA PHE A 70 7.58 -6.60 0.15
C PHE A 70 7.06 -7.29 1.43
N LEU A 71 6.50 -6.53 2.37
CA LEU A 71 5.89 -7.09 3.58
C LEU A 71 4.76 -8.08 3.24
N THR A 72 3.91 -7.72 2.28
CA THR A 72 2.82 -8.59 1.82
C THR A 72 3.34 -9.87 1.19
N CYS A 73 4.42 -9.80 0.40
CA CYS A 73 5.07 -10.96 -0.20
C CYS A 73 5.60 -11.93 0.86
N LEU A 74 6.23 -11.42 1.92
CA LEU A 74 6.69 -12.26 3.04
C LEU A 74 5.51 -12.87 3.79
N GLN A 75 4.48 -12.07 4.06
CA GLN A 75 3.28 -12.52 4.76
C GLN A 75 2.49 -13.57 3.97
N ALA A 76 2.50 -13.51 2.64
CA ALA A 76 1.85 -14.49 1.77
C ALA A 76 2.37 -15.91 2.01
N GLU A 77 3.68 -16.07 2.17
CA GLU A 77 4.31 -17.37 2.45
C GLU A 77 3.96 -17.85 3.87
N GLU A 78 4.03 -16.98 4.88
CA GLU A 78 3.70 -17.32 6.27
C GLU A 78 2.23 -17.72 6.45
N LEU A 79 1.31 -17.01 5.79
CA LEU A 79 -0.13 -17.27 5.85
C LEU A 79 -0.60 -18.33 4.85
N GLN A 80 0.32 -18.87 4.03
CA GLN A 80 0.01 -19.81 2.95
C GLN A 80 -1.11 -19.32 2.01
N CYS A 81 -1.11 -18.02 1.72
CA CYS A 81 -2.12 -17.34 0.90
C CYS A 81 -1.53 -16.98 -0.46
N ASN A 82 -2.25 -17.28 -1.55
CA ASN A 82 -1.85 -16.88 -2.90
C ASN A 82 -2.30 -15.44 -3.16
N ILE A 83 -1.35 -14.52 -3.29
CA ILE A 83 -1.62 -13.10 -3.49
C ILE A 83 -1.24 -12.68 -4.91
N ALA A 84 -2.20 -12.11 -5.63
CA ALA A 84 -1.96 -11.34 -6.85
C ALA A 84 -1.96 -9.85 -6.49
N TYR A 85 -0.79 -9.23 -6.58
CA TYR A 85 -0.58 -7.84 -6.17
C TYR A 85 -0.48 -6.93 -7.38
N THR A 86 -1.22 -5.84 -7.38
CA THR A 86 -1.13 -4.79 -8.39
C THR A 86 -0.68 -3.50 -7.72
N GLY A 87 0.52 -3.01 -8.04
CA GLY A 87 1.01 -1.72 -7.57
C GLY A 87 0.89 -0.66 -8.66
N VAL A 88 0.24 0.46 -8.38
CA VAL A 88 0.13 1.59 -9.33
C VAL A 88 0.99 2.74 -8.85
N GLU A 89 1.80 3.30 -9.74
CA GLU A 89 2.70 4.41 -9.45
C GLU A 89 2.82 5.32 -10.67
N ALA A 90 2.71 6.62 -10.47
CA ALA A 90 2.86 7.59 -11.55
C ALA A 90 4.33 7.98 -11.77
N TYR A 91 5.16 7.90 -10.72
CA TYR A 91 6.55 8.34 -10.74
C TYR A 91 7.46 7.34 -10.02
N PRO A 92 7.82 6.22 -10.66
CA PRO A 92 8.62 5.16 -10.04
C PRO A 92 9.89 5.67 -9.34
N VAL A 93 10.19 5.09 -8.18
CA VAL A 93 11.43 5.36 -7.45
C VAL A 93 12.62 4.86 -8.28
N SER A 94 13.70 5.66 -8.33
CA SER A 94 14.86 5.31 -9.14
C SER A 94 15.64 4.16 -8.50
N GLN A 95 16.33 3.36 -9.33
CA GLN A 95 17.17 2.27 -8.81
C GLN A 95 18.25 2.78 -7.84
N ALA A 96 18.82 3.97 -8.10
CA ALA A 96 19.81 4.59 -7.22
C ALA A 96 19.24 4.94 -5.84
N ASP A 97 18.00 5.43 -5.77
CA ASP A 97 17.34 5.68 -4.47
C ASP A 97 17.07 4.36 -3.74
N LEU A 98 16.66 3.30 -4.46
CA LEU A 98 16.34 1.98 -3.89
C LEU A 98 17.57 1.27 -3.29
N GLU A 99 18.78 1.51 -3.81
CA GLU A 99 20.02 0.95 -3.25
C GLU A 99 20.29 1.38 -1.80
N HIS A 100 19.70 2.49 -1.37
CA HIS A 100 19.84 3.02 -0.02
C HIS A 100 18.70 2.62 0.94
N ILE A 101 17.75 1.81 0.45
CA ILE A 101 16.64 1.29 1.24
C ILE A 101 17.08 0.03 1.98
N ASN A 102 16.91 0.02 3.31
CA ASN A 102 17.39 -1.04 4.20
C ASN A 102 16.31 -2.04 4.64
N TYR A 103 15.16 -2.09 3.98
CA TYR A 103 14.01 -2.90 4.44
C TYR A 103 14.34 -4.38 4.63
N ALA A 104 15.07 -5.00 3.70
CA ALA A 104 15.45 -6.40 3.85
C ALA A 104 16.30 -6.65 5.11
N ASN A 105 17.18 -5.70 5.47
CA ASN A 105 17.97 -5.76 6.69
C ASN A 105 17.09 -5.64 7.93
N GLU A 106 16.27 -4.58 8.01
CA GLU A 106 15.47 -4.31 9.20
C GLU A 106 14.33 -5.32 9.42
N ILE A 107 13.75 -5.88 8.35
CA ILE A 107 12.63 -6.83 8.43
C ILE A 107 13.12 -8.28 8.66
N SER A 108 14.23 -8.66 8.02
CA SER A 108 14.61 -10.08 7.89
C SER A 108 16.09 -10.35 8.16
N SER A 109 16.81 -9.41 8.76
CA SER A 109 18.27 -9.48 8.96
C SER A 109 19.02 -9.77 7.65
N GLY A 110 18.50 -9.26 6.53
CA GLY A 110 19.06 -9.41 5.18
C GLY A 110 18.72 -10.73 4.48
N THR A 111 18.08 -11.69 5.16
CA THR A 111 17.80 -13.01 4.56
C THR A 111 16.86 -12.95 3.34
N GLN A 112 16.01 -11.92 3.26
CA GLN A 112 15.05 -11.72 2.17
C GLN A 112 15.49 -10.62 1.17
N GLU A 113 16.78 -10.27 1.12
CA GLU A 113 17.30 -9.26 0.18
C GLU A 113 17.06 -9.66 -1.29
N SER A 114 17.17 -10.94 -1.63
CA SER A 114 16.92 -11.44 -2.98
C SER A 114 15.46 -11.25 -3.41
N VAL A 115 14.50 -11.42 -2.49
CA VAL A 115 13.07 -11.19 -2.73
C VAL A 115 12.82 -9.70 -3.00
N PHE A 116 13.37 -8.82 -2.15
CA PHE A 116 13.24 -7.37 -2.34
C PHE A 116 13.84 -6.92 -3.68
N LYS A 117 15.05 -7.38 -4.03
CA LYS A 117 15.67 -7.08 -5.33
C LYS A 117 14.84 -7.60 -6.49
N LYS A 118 14.31 -8.83 -6.40
CA LYS A 118 13.46 -9.41 -7.45
C LYS A 118 12.18 -8.59 -7.68
N LEU A 119 11.55 -8.13 -6.60
CA LEU A 119 10.35 -7.29 -6.64
C LEU A 119 10.56 -5.99 -7.44
N HIS A 120 11.76 -5.42 -7.37
CA HIS A 120 12.11 -4.24 -8.18
C HIS A 120 12.62 -4.58 -9.58
N ALA A 121 13.27 -5.73 -9.77
CA ALA A 121 13.85 -6.15 -11.04
C ALA A 121 12.84 -6.64 -12.08
N VAL A 122 11.65 -7.11 -11.67
CA VAL A 122 10.60 -7.49 -12.62
C VAL A 122 10.08 -6.28 -13.39
N ASP A 123 9.73 -6.49 -14.66
CA ASP A 123 9.24 -5.47 -15.57
C ASP A 123 7.90 -4.87 -15.12
N TRP A 124 7.70 -3.59 -15.46
CA TRP A 124 6.41 -2.93 -15.40
C TRP A 124 5.49 -3.46 -16.51
N GLU A 125 4.17 -3.37 -16.28
CA GLU A 125 3.11 -3.83 -17.17
C GLU A 125 3.05 -5.35 -17.44
N ILE A 126 3.87 -6.14 -16.75
CA ILE A 126 3.90 -7.60 -16.88
C ILE A 126 3.67 -8.24 -15.52
N LEU A 127 2.68 -9.15 -15.43
CA LEU A 127 2.44 -9.95 -14.23
C LEU A 127 3.53 -11.01 -14.09
N GLN A 128 4.27 -11.00 -12.98
CA GLN A 128 5.41 -11.89 -12.75
C GLN A 128 5.41 -12.50 -11.34
N ASP A 129 5.85 -13.75 -11.24
CA ASP A 129 6.02 -14.46 -9.97
C ASP A 129 7.23 -13.93 -9.20
N ILE A 130 7.04 -13.50 -7.95
CA ILE A 130 8.14 -13.21 -7.02
C ILE A 130 8.46 -14.47 -6.21
N THR A 131 7.44 -15.11 -5.64
CA THR A 131 7.54 -16.39 -4.92
C THR A 131 6.45 -17.36 -5.41
N SER A 132 6.34 -18.53 -4.79
CA SER A 132 5.28 -19.50 -5.13
C SER A 132 3.87 -19.02 -4.74
N ARG A 133 3.80 -18.06 -3.80
CA ARG A 133 2.56 -17.52 -3.23
C ARG A 133 2.31 -16.06 -3.59
N PHE A 134 3.23 -15.39 -4.27
CA PHE A 134 3.11 -13.96 -4.56
C PHE A 134 3.49 -13.64 -6.00
N LYS A 135 2.54 -13.02 -6.71
CA LYS A 135 2.71 -12.49 -8.07
C LYS A 135 2.49 -10.99 -8.03
N ILE A 136 3.24 -10.24 -8.83
CA ILE A 136 3.10 -8.79 -8.90
C ILE A 136 2.94 -8.29 -10.33
N LEU A 137 2.03 -7.35 -10.51
CA LEU A 137 1.92 -6.47 -11.65
C LEU A 137 2.20 -5.04 -11.17
N LYS A 138 3.21 -4.39 -11.71
CA LYS A 138 3.46 -2.96 -11.45
C LYS A 138 2.96 -2.16 -12.66
N GLN A 139 2.21 -1.09 -12.44
CA GLN A 139 1.65 -0.26 -13.50
C GLN A 139 2.11 1.20 -13.37
N GLU A 140 2.73 1.72 -14.42
CA GLU A 140 3.23 3.09 -14.48
C GLU A 140 2.15 4.00 -15.07
N LYS A 141 1.23 4.44 -14.22
CA LYS A 141 0.09 5.27 -14.63
C LYS A 141 -0.45 6.11 -13.48
N THR A 142 -1.25 7.11 -13.81
CA THR A 142 -1.94 7.90 -12.78
C THR A 142 -3.13 7.12 -12.22
N PHE A 143 -3.56 7.45 -11.01
CA PHE A 143 -4.70 6.78 -10.37
C PHE A 143 -6.02 7.04 -11.11
N ALA A 144 -6.10 8.12 -11.88
CA ALA A 144 -7.25 8.44 -12.73
C ALA A 144 -7.40 7.48 -13.92
N ASP A 145 -6.31 6.81 -14.33
CA ASP A 145 -6.28 5.88 -15.47
C ASP A 145 -6.56 4.43 -15.06
N ILE A 146 -6.85 4.18 -13.78
CA ILE A 146 -7.29 2.86 -13.31
C ILE A 146 -8.74 2.65 -13.78
N THR A 147 -8.95 1.55 -14.51
CA THR A 147 -10.25 1.17 -15.09
C THR A 147 -10.77 -0.16 -14.55
N ASP A 148 -10.14 -0.68 -13.52
CA ASP A 148 -10.45 -1.96 -12.89
C ASP A 148 -11.88 -1.95 -12.33
N GLU A 149 -12.63 -3.03 -12.57
CA GLU A 149 -13.99 -3.21 -12.05
C GLU A 149 -14.15 -4.57 -11.39
N ALA A 150 -14.45 -4.56 -10.08
CA ALA A 150 -14.65 -5.75 -9.26
C ALA A 150 -13.52 -6.80 -9.37
N ILE A 151 -12.27 -6.34 -9.42
CA ILE A 151 -11.07 -7.20 -9.51
C ILE A 151 -10.47 -7.45 -8.13
N HIS A 152 -10.46 -6.43 -7.27
CA HIS A 152 -9.66 -6.43 -6.04
C HIS A 152 -10.49 -6.75 -4.82
N ASP A 153 -9.90 -7.50 -3.91
CA ASP A 153 -10.49 -7.84 -2.62
C ASP A 153 -10.09 -6.83 -1.54
N LEU A 154 -8.90 -6.27 -1.68
CA LEU A 154 -8.26 -5.35 -0.74
C LEU A 154 -7.53 -4.23 -1.50
N ILE A 155 -7.73 -2.99 -1.08
CA ILE A 155 -6.96 -1.83 -1.53
C ILE A 155 -6.08 -1.30 -0.39
N TYR A 156 -4.79 -1.15 -0.66
CA TYR A 156 -3.88 -0.32 0.12
C TYR A 156 -3.85 1.07 -0.49
N PHE A 157 -4.48 2.04 0.18
CA PHE A 157 -4.50 3.40 -0.29
C PHE A 157 -3.38 4.20 0.41
N ASP A 158 -2.20 4.20 -0.22
CA ASP A 158 -0.94 4.75 0.30
C ASP A 158 -0.40 5.92 -0.55
N ALA A 159 -1.30 6.83 -0.92
CA ALA A 159 -0.93 8.07 -1.59
C ALA A 159 -0.28 9.06 -0.61
N PHE A 160 0.46 10.05 -1.13
CA PHE A 160 0.89 11.17 -0.31
C PHE A 160 -0.30 11.87 0.34
N GLY A 161 -0.07 12.42 1.53
CA GLY A 161 -1.13 12.93 2.38
C GLY A 161 -1.92 14.06 1.71
N PRO A 162 -3.17 14.31 2.16
CA PRO A 162 -4.05 15.32 1.52
C PRO A 162 -3.52 16.76 1.56
N ARG A 163 -2.51 17.04 2.39
CA ARG A 163 -1.81 18.33 2.40
C ARG A 163 -1.01 18.53 1.11
N VAL A 164 -0.39 17.47 0.61
CA VAL A 164 0.54 17.49 -0.53
C VAL A 164 -0.21 17.21 -1.82
N GLN A 165 -1.12 16.24 -1.81
CA GLN A 165 -1.89 15.85 -2.99
C GLN A 165 -3.39 15.74 -2.69
N PRO A 166 -4.06 16.86 -2.34
CA PRO A 166 -5.49 16.87 -1.96
C PRO A 166 -6.42 16.24 -3.01
N GLU A 167 -6.06 16.35 -4.29
CA GLU A 167 -6.81 15.82 -5.43
C GLU A 167 -6.97 14.29 -5.37
N LEU A 168 -6.03 13.59 -4.74
CA LEU A 168 -6.07 12.13 -4.60
C LEU A 168 -7.09 11.67 -3.55
N TRP A 169 -7.56 12.58 -2.70
CA TRP A 169 -8.46 12.29 -1.57
C TRP A 169 -9.88 12.79 -1.83
N GLY A 170 -10.21 13.04 -3.10
CA GLY A 170 -11.53 13.46 -3.57
C GLY A 170 -12.43 12.29 -3.98
N GLU A 171 -13.70 12.61 -4.22
CA GLU A 171 -14.72 11.64 -4.67
C GLU A 171 -14.36 10.99 -6.01
N SER A 172 -13.69 11.70 -6.91
CA SER A 172 -13.26 11.17 -8.22
C SER A 172 -12.39 9.93 -8.07
N VAL A 173 -11.36 10.00 -7.21
CA VAL A 173 -10.45 8.87 -6.97
C VAL A 173 -11.14 7.77 -6.17
N PHE A 174 -11.91 8.11 -5.12
CA PHE A 174 -12.61 7.07 -4.36
C PHE A 174 -13.70 6.36 -5.17
N ASN A 175 -14.30 7.01 -6.16
CA ASN A 175 -15.23 6.37 -7.09
C ASN A 175 -14.53 5.32 -7.96
N ILE A 176 -13.27 5.54 -8.33
CA ILE A 176 -12.44 4.53 -9.00
C ILE A 176 -12.17 3.38 -8.04
N MET A 177 -11.78 3.68 -6.79
CA MET A 177 -11.46 2.65 -5.79
C MET A 177 -12.66 1.75 -5.46
N ILE A 178 -13.87 2.33 -5.31
CA ILE A 178 -15.06 1.52 -5.02
C ILE A 178 -15.48 0.68 -6.23
N LYS A 179 -15.23 1.13 -7.46
CA LYS A 179 -15.47 0.31 -8.67
C LYS A 179 -14.49 -0.85 -8.75
N ALA A 180 -13.21 -0.59 -8.47
CA ALA A 180 -12.14 -1.58 -8.52
C ALA A 180 -12.32 -2.73 -7.51
N LEU A 181 -12.92 -2.46 -6.35
CA LEU A 181 -13.20 -3.47 -5.34
C LEU A 181 -14.36 -4.40 -5.74
N LYS A 182 -14.23 -5.69 -5.42
CA LYS A 182 -15.34 -6.64 -5.38
C LYS A 182 -16.36 -6.27 -4.29
N PRO A 183 -17.63 -6.68 -4.40
CA PRO A 183 -18.60 -6.55 -3.31
C PRO A 183 -18.04 -7.11 -2.00
N GLY A 184 -18.17 -6.38 -0.90
CA GLY A 184 -17.58 -6.74 0.40
C GLY A 184 -16.07 -6.46 0.53
N GLY A 185 -15.38 -6.07 -0.54
CA GLY A 185 -13.96 -5.72 -0.55
C GLY A 185 -13.64 -4.51 0.33
N ILE A 186 -12.39 -4.42 0.79
CA ILE A 186 -11.97 -3.43 1.79
C ILE A 186 -10.89 -2.50 1.26
N LEU A 187 -10.86 -1.27 1.76
CA LEU A 187 -9.79 -0.30 1.55
C LEU A 187 -9.26 0.14 2.92
N VAL A 188 -7.94 0.19 3.06
CA VAL A 188 -7.27 0.72 4.27
C VAL A 188 -6.31 1.84 3.90
N THR A 189 -6.19 2.81 4.80
CA THR A 189 -5.27 3.94 4.63
C THR A 189 -4.84 4.51 5.97
N TYR A 190 -3.61 5.00 6.07
CA TYR A 190 -3.09 5.65 7.28
C TYR A 190 -3.81 6.95 7.61
N SER A 191 -4.46 7.60 6.64
CA SER A 191 -5.07 8.91 6.79
C SER A 191 -6.42 8.82 7.49
N ALA A 192 -6.66 9.71 8.47
CA ALA A 192 -7.94 9.88 9.15
C ALA A 192 -8.62 11.23 8.88
N GLN A 193 -8.24 11.91 7.81
CA GLN A 193 -8.77 13.25 7.54
C GLN A 193 -10.28 13.22 7.23
N GLY A 194 -10.98 14.24 7.75
CA GLY A 194 -12.43 14.31 7.66
C GLY A 194 -12.98 14.47 6.24
N ASN A 195 -12.24 15.15 5.36
CA ASN A 195 -12.58 15.29 3.93
C ASN A 195 -12.51 13.93 3.21
N ALA A 196 -11.44 13.16 3.39
CA ALA A 196 -11.27 11.84 2.81
C ALA A 196 -12.41 10.90 3.22
N ARG A 197 -12.74 10.87 4.53
CA ARG A 197 -13.87 10.09 5.03
C ARG A 197 -15.19 10.48 4.36
N ARG A 198 -15.49 11.78 4.25
CA ARG A 198 -16.73 12.26 3.62
C ARG A 198 -16.78 11.88 2.14
N ALA A 199 -15.67 12.01 1.42
CA ALA A 199 -15.58 11.64 0.02
C ALA A 199 -15.77 10.12 -0.19
N MET A 200 -15.15 9.28 0.65
CA MET A 200 -15.40 7.83 0.65
C MET A 200 -16.89 7.50 0.90
N GLN A 201 -17.52 8.17 1.88
CA GLN A 201 -18.95 7.97 2.17
C GLN A 201 -19.86 8.43 1.02
N ALA A 202 -19.53 9.53 0.37
CA ALA A 202 -20.29 10.08 -0.75
C ALA A 202 -20.33 9.12 -1.95
N VAL A 203 -19.25 8.37 -2.20
CA VAL A 203 -19.21 7.35 -3.27
C VAL A 203 -19.79 5.99 -2.86
N GLY A 204 -20.23 5.85 -1.61
CA GLY A 204 -20.95 4.65 -1.13
C GLY A 204 -20.16 3.69 -0.24
N PHE A 205 -18.94 4.03 0.19
CA PHE A 205 -18.22 3.19 1.16
C PHE A 205 -18.88 3.22 2.54
N LEU A 206 -18.87 2.07 3.21
CA LEU A 206 -19.08 1.98 4.66
C LEU A 206 -17.74 2.23 5.36
N VAL A 207 -17.59 3.40 6.00
CA VAL A 207 -16.30 3.86 6.56
C VAL A 207 -16.31 3.83 8.09
N GLU A 208 -15.29 3.20 8.67
CA GLU A 208 -15.02 3.18 10.11
C GLU A 208 -13.68 3.86 10.44
N ARG A 209 -13.61 4.42 11.65
CA ARG A 209 -12.35 4.90 12.24
C ARG A 209 -11.84 3.82 13.17
N ILE A 210 -10.59 3.42 12.98
CA ILE A 210 -9.92 2.42 13.80
C ILE A 210 -8.64 3.00 14.40
N PRO A 211 -8.06 2.40 15.45
CA PRO A 211 -6.81 2.88 16.03
C PRO A 211 -5.70 3.03 14.98
N GLY A 212 -5.01 4.18 15.00
CA GLY A 212 -3.93 4.47 14.06
C GLY A 212 -2.59 3.84 14.45
N PRO A 213 -1.59 3.88 13.55
CA PRO A 213 -0.21 3.45 13.82
C PRO A 213 0.51 4.39 14.82
N PRO A 214 1.71 4.04 15.30
CA PRO A 214 2.50 4.92 16.16
C PRO A 214 2.59 6.36 15.63
N GLY A 215 2.25 7.33 16.49
CA GLY A 215 2.18 8.76 16.14
C GLY A 215 0.86 9.23 15.53
N LYS A 216 -0.10 8.34 15.24
CA LYS A 216 -1.44 8.69 14.71
C LYS A 216 -2.55 8.10 15.59
N ARG A 217 -3.53 8.93 15.97
CA ARG A 217 -4.64 8.49 16.85
C ARG A 217 -5.61 7.54 16.16
N GLU A 218 -5.96 7.86 14.93
CA GLU A 218 -6.96 7.14 14.13
C GLU A 218 -6.42 6.92 12.72
N MET A 219 -6.95 5.90 12.06
CA MET A 219 -6.82 5.65 10.62
C MET A 219 -8.20 5.24 10.07
N LEU A 220 -8.34 5.10 8.75
CA LEU A 220 -9.60 4.71 8.12
C LEU A 220 -9.53 3.30 7.54
N ARG A 221 -10.64 2.58 7.70
CA ARG A 221 -10.98 1.40 6.91
C ARG A 221 -12.35 1.60 6.29
N ALA A 222 -12.47 1.27 5.02
CA ALA A 222 -13.67 1.40 4.23
C ALA A 222 -14.03 0.04 3.62
N ARG A 223 -15.33 -0.25 3.50
CA ARG A 223 -15.83 -1.49 2.89
C ARG A 223 -16.84 -1.17 1.80
N LYS A 224 -16.71 -1.83 0.64
CA LYS A 224 -17.73 -1.80 -0.41
C LYS A 224 -18.95 -2.62 0.04
N PRO A 225 -20.17 -2.08 -0.01
CA PRO A 225 -21.39 -2.87 0.25
C PRO A 225 -21.48 -4.13 -0.64
N PHE A 226 -22.25 -5.12 -0.20
CA PHE A 226 -22.57 -6.31 -0.99
C PHE A 226 -23.59 -6.00 -2.08
#